data_AF-A0A2M7KC43-F1
#
_entry.id   AF-A0A2M7KC43-F1
#
_cell.length_a   1.000
_cell.length_b   1.000
_cell.length_c   1.000
_cell.angle_alpha   90.00
_cell.angle_beta   90.00
_cell.angle_gamma   90.00
#
_symmetry.space_group_name_H-M   'P 1'
#
loop_
_entity.id
_entity.type
_entity.pdbx_description
1 polymer ?
#
loop_
_entity_poly.entity_id
_entity_poly.type
_entity_poly.pdbx_seq_one_letter_code
_entity_poly.pdbx_strand_id
1 'polypeptide(L)'
;MQVIKKIVSVLLFVFLYISVSFSQNAVDISNKMFENAKKINTVIFKIVSKERFGSDYKLIEAYFKKQSTPIRIYYKQLKPNYGAEVLINEKYSKKALVNPNSFPWINVVLDPMSKSLRDGQHHSIYDAGFDYFIKILSELFEKNKNDLQNLVNYKGEINYNNIQCYKIELNNPSFQIIKYKVQGNYTVNSLASKLNICDYHIIERNPAFKEYTDKITIGTILNIPSDYSKKLILVINKITYLPVYMEIYDDKGLFEQYQFNEVKINHVFSENDFSETNKEYGF
;
A
#
# COMPACT_ATOMS: atom_id res chain seq x y z
N MET A 1 -23.30 24.94 76.66
CA MET A 1 -23.23 23.58 76.09
C MET A 1 -24.11 23.57 74.84
N GLN A 2 -23.65 22.90 73.78
CA GLN A 2 -24.25 22.71 72.45
C GLN A 2 -23.94 23.74 71.36
N VAL A 3 -23.18 23.21 70.41
CA VAL A 3 -22.67 23.69 69.13
C VAL A 3 -23.65 23.28 68.04
N ILE A 4 -24.08 24.18 67.14
CA ILE A 4 -24.65 23.83 65.82
C ILE A 4 -24.23 24.92 64.81
N LYS A 5 -23.07 24.75 64.17
CA LYS A 5 -22.85 24.29 62.78
C LYS A 5 -23.39 25.23 61.67
N LYS A 6 -22.47 26.04 61.13
CA LYS A 6 -22.54 26.62 59.77
C LYS A 6 -22.55 25.49 58.74
N ILE A 7 -23.52 25.50 57.83
CA ILE A 7 -23.45 24.75 56.57
C ILE A 7 -23.36 25.80 55.46
N VAL A 8 -22.14 26.02 54.97
CA VAL A 8 -21.91 26.69 53.69
C VAL A 8 -21.94 25.58 52.64
N SER A 9 -22.99 25.58 51.81
CA SER A 9 -23.13 24.64 50.70
C SER A 9 -22.18 25.09 49.59
N VAL A 10 -21.08 24.37 49.40
CA VAL A 10 -20.18 24.53 48.25
C VAL A 10 -20.71 23.62 47.14
N LEU A 11 -21.36 24.21 46.13
CA LEU A 11 -21.69 23.51 44.89
C LEU A 11 -20.38 23.23 44.14
N LEU A 12 -19.93 21.98 44.19
CA LEU A 12 -18.83 21.48 43.36
C LEU A 12 -19.40 21.11 41.98
N PHE A 13 -19.26 22.00 41.00
CA PHE A 13 -19.52 21.65 39.59
C PHE A 13 -18.39 20.75 39.09
N VAL A 14 -18.61 19.44 39.13
CA VAL A 14 -17.73 18.46 38.47
C VAL A 14 -17.98 18.57 36.97
N PHE A 15 -17.11 19.27 36.25
CA PHE A 15 -17.03 19.15 34.79
C PHE A 15 -16.50 17.74 34.47
N LEU A 16 -17.42 16.81 34.22
CA LEU A 16 -17.12 15.56 33.52
C LEU A 16 -16.71 15.95 32.09
N TYR A 17 -15.40 16.07 31.85
CA TYR A 17 -14.87 16.03 30.51
C TYR A 17 -15.14 14.63 29.95
N ILE A 18 -16.26 14.51 29.23
CA ILE A 18 -16.56 13.36 28.40
C ILE A 18 -15.49 13.32 27.31
N SER A 19 -14.47 12.49 27.48
CA SER A 19 -13.48 12.20 26.45
C SER A 19 -14.12 11.30 25.40
N VAL A 20 -14.76 11.89 24.39
CA VAL A 20 -15.32 11.19 23.24
C VAL A 20 -14.89 11.89 21.95
N SER A 21 -14.51 11.09 20.95
CA SER A 21 -14.33 11.43 19.51
C SER A 21 -12.92 11.49 18.90
N PHE A 22 -11.90 10.82 19.47
CA PHE A 22 -10.63 10.64 18.72
C PHE A 22 -10.74 9.66 17.55
N SER A 23 -11.59 8.64 17.66
CA SER A 23 -11.73 7.60 16.62
C SER A 23 -12.52 8.08 15.40
N GLN A 24 -13.59 8.87 15.59
CA GLN A 24 -14.35 9.46 14.48
C GLN A 24 -13.45 10.31 13.56
N ASN A 25 -12.50 11.06 14.14
CA ASN A 25 -11.53 11.84 13.38
C ASN A 25 -10.58 10.95 12.54
N ALA A 26 -10.13 9.80 13.08
CA ALA A 26 -9.27 8.87 12.35
C ALA A 26 -9.96 8.32 11.11
N VAL A 27 -11.21 7.88 11.25
CA VAL A 27 -12.02 7.37 10.14
C VAL A 27 -12.24 8.44 9.08
N ASP A 28 -12.54 9.68 9.49
CA ASP A 28 -12.73 10.81 8.56
C ASP A 28 -11.44 11.16 7.80
N ILE A 29 -10.28 11.16 8.47
CA ILE A 29 -8.97 11.36 7.83
C ILE A 29 -8.70 10.24 6.81
N SER A 30 -8.95 8.97 7.17
CA SER A 30 -8.79 7.84 6.25
C SER A 30 -9.74 7.93 5.05
N ASN A 31 -10.98 8.34 5.24
CA ASN A 31 -11.93 8.57 4.14
C ASN A 31 -11.47 9.69 3.20
N LYS A 32 -10.99 10.82 3.74
CA LYS A 32 -10.38 11.89 2.92
C LYS A 32 -9.17 11.41 2.14
N MET A 33 -8.35 10.54 2.72
CA MET A 33 -7.25 9.90 2.02
C MET A 33 -7.74 9.07 0.83
N PHE A 34 -8.79 8.26 1.00
CA PHE A 34 -9.40 7.50 -0.10
C PHE A 34 -9.93 8.41 -1.21
N GLU A 35 -10.66 9.47 -0.83
CA GLU A 35 -11.23 10.43 -1.77
C GLU A 35 -10.16 11.18 -2.56
N ASN A 36 -9.08 11.61 -1.92
CA ASN A 36 -8.02 12.36 -2.58
C ASN A 36 -7.14 11.46 -3.45
N ALA A 37 -6.86 10.23 -3.03
CA ALA A 37 -6.13 9.28 -3.87
C ALA A 37 -6.89 8.95 -5.16
N LYS A 38 -8.22 8.79 -5.09
CA LYS A 38 -9.07 8.53 -6.28
C LYS A 38 -9.05 9.64 -7.33
N LYS A 39 -8.63 10.86 -6.97
CA LYS A 39 -8.53 12.02 -7.89
C LYS A 39 -7.20 12.08 -8.65
N ILE A 40 -6.29 11.12 -8.42
CA ILE A 40 -4.97 11.08 -9.03
C ILE A 40 -5.07 10.33 -10.35
N ASN A 41 -4.85 11.03 -11.47
CA ASN A 41 -4.68 10.37 -12.78
C ASN A 41 -3.21 10.17 -13.14
N THR A 42 -2.35 11.12 -12.76
CA THR A 42 -0.92 11.06 -12.99
C THR A 42 -0.14 11.28 -11.70
N VAL A 43 0.98 10.60 -11.55
CA VAL A 43 1.85 10.76 -10.38
C VAL A 43 3.32 10.60 -10.74
N ILE A 44 4.16 11.43 -10.14
CA ILE A 44 5.61 11.28 -10.08
C ILE A 44 5.98 11.09 -8.63
N PHE A 45 6.84 10.12 -8.30
CA PHE A 45 7.33 9.94 -6.94
C PHE A 45 8.65 9.17 -6.91
N LYS A 46 9.40 9.36 -5.82
CA LYS A 46 10.42 8.41 -5.39
C LYS A 46 9.85 7.55 -4.27
N ILE A 47 10.19 6.28 -4.26
CA ILE A 47 9.78 5.35 -3.21
C ILE A 47 11.00 4.69 -2.58
N VAL A 48 10.95 4.52 -1.27
CA VAL A 48 11.79 3.56 -0.54
C VAL A 48 10.87 2.46 -0.06
N SER A 49 11.07 1.23 -0.54
CA SER A 49 10.35 0.05 -0.07
C SER A 49 11.27 -0.86 0.74
N LYS A 50 10.69 -1.49 1.77
CA LYS A 50 11.29 -2.57 2.53
C LYS A 50 10.27 -3.68 2.67
N GLU A 51 10.51 -4.81 2.04
CA GLU A 51 9.53 -5.90 1.92
C GLU A 51 10.14 -7.22 2.39
N ARG A 52 9.37 -8.01 3.14
CA ARG A 52 9.83 -9.24 3.75
C ARG A 52 9.68 -10.44 2.81
N PHE A 53 10.79 -11.03 2.42
CA PHE A 53 10.85 -12.27 1.65
C PHE A 53 11.42 -13.40 2.51
N GLY A 54 10.55 -14.31 2.98
CA GLY A 54 10.94 -15.35 3.94
C GLY A 54 11.45 -14.72 5.24
N SER A 55 12.72 -14.97 5.58
CA SER A 55 13.40 -14.41 6.76
C SER A 55 14.08 -13.06 6.51
N ASP A 56 14.27 -12.66 5.25
CA ASP A 56 15.04 -11.49 4.88
C ASP A 56 14.16 -10.33 4.45
N TYR A 57 14.75 -9.13 4.37
CA TYR A 57 14.11 -7.97 3.77
C TYR A 57 14.81 -7.57 2.48
N LYS A 58 14.03 -7.21 1.46
CA LYS A 58 14.51 -6.54 0.26
C LYS A 58 14.23 -5.05 0.40
N LEU A 59 15.28 -4.24 0.25
CA LEU A 59 15.17 -2.78 0.22
C LEU A 59 15.36 -2.30 -1.21
N ILE A 60 14.42 -1.51 -1.71
CA ILE A 60 14.50 -0.92 -3.04
C ILE A 60 14.25 0.59 -2.91
N GLU A 61 15.07 1.36 -3.61
CA GLU A 61 14.78 2.77 -3.89
C GLU A 61 14.50 2.89 -5.37
N ALA A 62 13.41 3.56 -5.74
CA ALA A 62 13.02 3.70 -7.13
C ALA A 62 12.34 5.04 -7.41
N TYR A 63 12.34 5.43 -8.68
CA TYR A 63 11.64 6.59 -9.22
C TYR A 63 10.56 6.12 -10.19
N PHE A 64 9.38 6.73 -10.11
CA PHE A 64 8.24 6.41 -10.93
C PHE A 64 7.65 7.65 -11.60
N LYS A 65 7.23 7.49 -12.84
CA LYS A 65 6.17 8.29 -13.49
C LYS A 65 5.04 7.34 -13.86
N LYS A 66 3.81 7.63 -13.47
CA LYS A 66 2.63 6.80 -13.80
C LYS A 66 1.47 7.66 -14.26
N GLN A 67 0.82 7.21 -15.32
CA GLN A 67 -0.48 7.67 -15.77
C GLN A 67 -1.46 6.49 -15.74
N SER A 68 -2.65 6.71 -15.18
CA SER A 68 -3.65 5.65 -15.03
C SER A 68 -4.54 5.47 -16.26
N THR A 69 -4.78 6.53 -17.06
CA THR A 69 -5.61 6.45 -18.28
C THR A 69 -5.08 7.33 -19.42
N PRO A 70 -4.68 6.74 -20.58
CA PRO A 70 -4.31 5.33 -20.74
C PRO A 70 -3.14 4.96 -19.83
N ILE A 71 -3.00 3.66 -19.50
CA ILE A 71 -1.96 3.20 -18.61
C ILE A 71 -0.57 3.37 -19.24
N ARG A 72 0.26 4.20 -18.61
CA ARG A 72 1.66 4.40 -18.98
C ARG A 72 2.51 4.48 -17.72
N ILE A 73 3.63 3.77 -17.70
CA ILE A 73 4.48 3.69 -16.51
C ILE A 73 5.94 3.77 -16.96
N TYR A 74 6.69 4.63 -16.30
CA TYR A 74 8.14 4.61 -16.32
C TYR A 74 8.63 4.35 -14.88
N TYR A 75 9.54 3.40 -14.75
CA TYR A 75 10.22 3.04 -13.52
C TYR A 75 11.72 3.10 -13.73
N LYS A 76 12.44 3.64 -12.75
CA LYS A 76 13.90 3.59 -12.68
C LYS A 76 14.33 3.14 -11.30
N GLN A 77 15.11 2.08 -11.23
CA GLN A 77 15.71 1.62 -10.00
C GLN A 77 16.88 2.52 -9.61
N LEU A 78 16.86 2.99 -8.36
CA LEU A 78 17.93 3.79 -7.76
C LEU A 78 18.82 2.94 -6.84
N LYS A 79 18.25 1.96 -6.12
CA LYS A 79 19.02 0.98 -5.33
C LYS A 79 18.31 -0.37 -5.27
N PRO A 80 19.04 -1.48 -5.02
CA PRO A 80 20.49 -1.63 -5.05
C PRO A 80 21.09 -1.63 -6.47
N ASN A 81 20.33 -2.11 -7.47
CA ASN A 81 20.76 -2.21 -8.85
C ASN A 81 20.47 -0.89 -9.58
N TYR A 82 21.33 0.11 -9.36
CA TYR A 82 21.14 1.43 -9.95
C TYR A 82 21.04 1.36 -11.48
N GLY A 83 20.02 2.01 -12.03
CA GLY A 83 19.88 2.27 -13.45
C GLY A 83 19.04 1.27 -14.25
N ALA A 84 18.55 0.17 -13.66
CA ALA A 84 17.55 -0.66 -14.33
C ALA A 84 16.27 0.16 -14.58
N GLU A 85 15.73 0.10 -15.80
CA GLU A 85 14.59 0.91 -16.24
C GLU A 85 13.50 0.04 -16.86
N VAL A 86 12.25 0.42 -16.62
CA VAL A 86 11.07 -0.24 -17.19
C VAL A 86 10.14 0.81 -17.78
N LEU A 87 9.67 0.55 -18.99
CA LEU A 87 8.70 1.37 -19.70
C LEU A 87 7.50 0.52 -20.12
N ILE A 88 6.30 0.97 -19.76
CA ILE A 88 5.02 0.44 -20.22
C ILE A 88 4.29 1.56 -20.95
N ASN A 89 3.94 1.30 -22.20
CA ASN A 89 3.13 2.18 -23.04
C ASN A 89 2.37 1.34 -24.09
N GLU A 90 1.65 2.02 -24.98
CA GLU A 90 0.82 1.38 -26.00
C GLU A 90 1.64 0.65 -27.07
N LYS A 91 2.89 1.06 -27.33
CA LYS A 91 3.76 0.51 -28.38
C LYS A 91 4.06 -0.98 -28.16
N TYR A 92 4.20 -1.40 -26.91
CA TYR A 92 4.54 -2.79 -26.55
C TYR A 92 3.32 -3.64 -26.21
N SER A 93 2.12 -3.26 -26.67
CA SER A 93 0.87 -3.92 -26.29
C SER A 93 0.72 -4.05 -24.76
N LYS A 94 1.16 -3.00 -24.03
CA LYS A 94 1.21 -2.97 -22.57
C LYS A 94 2.12 -4.02 -21.92
N LYS A 95 3.05 -4.63 -22.66
CA LYS A 95 4.19 -5.33 -22.06
C LYS A 95 5.22 -4.34 -21.53
N ALA A 96 6.15 -4.83 -20.71
CA ALA A 96 7.22 -4.04 -20.14
C ALA A 96 8.45 -4.10 -21.06
N LEU A 97 8.84 -2.96 -21.64
CA LEU A 97 10.19 -2.79 -22.18
C LEU A 97 11.13 -2.59 -20.99
N VAL A 98 12.15 -3.42 -20.87
CA VAL A 98 13.06 -3.43 -19.73
C VAL A 98 14.48 -3.21 -20.24
N ASN A 99 15.14 -2.19 -19.71
CA ASN A 99 16.58 -2.09 -19.74
C ASN A 99 17.13 -2.61 -18.39
N PRO A 100 17.78 -3.78 -18.36
CA PRO A 100 18.32 -4.34 -17.12
C PRO A 100 19.57 -3.62 -16.60
N ASN A 101 20.12 -2.66 -17.36
CA ASN A 101 21.38 -1.95 -17.08
C ASN A 101 22.53 -2.88 -16.68
N SER A 102 22.62 -4.04 -17.34
CA SER A 102 23.61 -5.07 -17.06
C SER A 102 23.88 -5.89 -18.32
N PHE A 103 25.02 -6.60 -18.36
CA PHE A 103 25.41 -7.45 -19.49
C PHE A 103 24.29 -8.45 -19.85
N PRO A 104 23.88 -8.58 -21.12
CA PRO A 104 24.57 -8.12 -22.34
C PRO A 104 24.19 -6.72 -22.84
N TRP A 105 23.60 -5.86 -22.00
CA TRP A 105 23.19 -4.48 -22.33
C TRP A 105 22.20 -4.38 -23.49
N ILE A 106 21.26 -5.33 -23.52
CA ILE A 106 20.14 -5.32 -24.46
C ILE A 106 18.84 -5.07 -23.71
N ASN A 107 17.91 -4.38 -24.36
CA ASN A 107 16.55 -4.29 -23.86
C ASN A 107 15.81 -5.59 -24.11
N VAL A 108 14.93 -5.95 -23.19
CA VAL A 108 14.05 -7.12 -23.30
C VAL A 108 12.61 -6.73 -23.09
N VAL A 109 11.68 -7.48 -23.67
CA VAL A 109 10.24 -7.27 -23.45
C VAL A 109 9.71 -8.38 -22.56
N LEU A 110 9.25 -8.02 -21.37
CA LEU A 110 8.75 -8.96 -20.36
C LEU A 110 7.25 -8.82 -20.13
N ASP A 111 6.64 -9.88 -19.62
CA ASP A 111 5.30 -9.82 -19.04
C ASP A 111 5.35 -9.01 -17.74
N PRO A 112 4.56 -7.93 -17.58
CA PRO A 112 4.50 -7.15 -16.36
C PRO A 112 4.08 -7.91 -15.10
N MET A 113 3.45 -9.08 -15.27
CA MET A 113 3.04 -9.95 -14.17
C MET A 113 4.06 -11.05 -13.86
N SER A 114 5.14 -11.15 -14.65
CA SER A 114 6.19 -12.14 -14.41
C SER A 114 6.93 -11.85 -13.11
N LYS A 115 7.36 -12.93 -12.45
CA LYS A 115 8.21 -12.86 -11.25
C LYS A 115 9.53 -12.14 -11.51
N SER A 116 10.10 -12.29 -12.71
CA SER A 116 11.36 -11.62 -13.08
C SER A 116 11.23 -10.10 -13.06
N LEU A 117 10.09 -9.53 -13.46
CA LEU A 117 9.89 -8.07 -13.39
C LEU A 117 9.62 -7.59 -11.96
N ARG A 118 9.06 -8.46 -11.11
CA ARG A 118 8.82 -8.19 -9.69
C ARG A 118 9.99 -8.60 -8.79
N ASP A 119 11.19 -8.83 -9.32
CA ASP A 119 12.27 -9.36 -8.49
C ASP A 119 12.55 -8.43 -7.29
N GLY A 120 12.49 -9.02 -6.09
CA GLY A 120 12.61 -8.30 -4.82
C GLY A 120 11.42 -7.41 -4.43
N GLN A 121 10.26 -7.52 -5.10
CA GLN A 121 9.02 -6.79 -4.82
C GLN A 121 7.80 -7.72 -4.81
N HIS A 122 6.87 -7.53 -3.89
CA HIS A 122 5.62 -8.31 -3.82
C HIS A 122 4.67 -7.90 -4.94
N HIS A 123 4.60 -6.61 -5.22
CA HIS A 123 3.62 -6.02 -6.13
C HIS A 123 4.10 -5.95 -7.57
N SER A 124 3.14 -5.93 -8.50
CA SER A 124 3.46 -5.63 -9.89
C SER A 124 3.73 -4.14 -10.07
N ILE A 125 4.41 -3.80 -11.15
CA ILE A 125 4.59 -2.41 -11.56
C ILE A 125 3.24 -1.68 -11.78
N TYR A 126 2.16 -2.41 -12.07
CA TYR A 126 0.82 -1.81 -12.21
C TYR A 126 0.22 -1.31 -10.90
N ASP A 127 0.64 -1.90 -9.78
CA ASP A 127 0.16 -1.56 -8.44
C ASP A 127 0.89 -0.33 -7.87
N ALA A 128 1.89 0.19 -8.59
CA ALA A 128 2.67 1.36 -8.19
C ALA A 128 1.79 2.61 -8.01
N GLY A 129 2.09 3.38 -6.96
CA GLY A 129 1.32 4.56 -6.56
C GLY A 129 0.34 4.25 -5.44
N PHE A 130 -0.83 4.88 -5.46
CA PHE A 130 -1.79 4.82 -4.35
C PHE A 130 -3.00 3.92 -4.63
N ASP A 131 -3.35 3.70 -5.89
CA ASP A 131 -4.63 3.09 -6.30
C ASP A 131 -4.86 1.70 -5.69
N TYR A 132 -3.87 0.81 -5.81
CA TYR A 132 -3.95 -0.57 -5.33
C TYR A 132 -4.16 -0.63 -3.82
N PHE A 133 -3.30 0.08 -3.08
CA PHE A 133 -3.37 0.11 -1.63
C PHE A 133 -4.69 0.72 -1.12
N ILE A 134 -5.14 1.82 -1.75
CA ILE A 134 -6.38 2.49 -1.39
C ILE A 134 -7.59 1.61 -1.67
N LYS A 135 -7.58 0.83 -2.77
CA LYS A 135 -8.61 -0.17 -3.03
C LYS A 135 -8.72 -1.16 -1.87
N ILE A 136 -7.62 -1.86 -1.54
CA ILE A 136 -7.58 -2.85 -0.45
C ILE A 136 -8.07 -2.25 0.87
N LEU A 137 -7.55 -1.07 1.22
CA LEU A 137 -7.88 -0.44 2.49
C LEU A 137 -9.34 0.02 2.53
N SER A 138 -9.87 0.55 1.43
CA SER A 138 -11.29 0.93 1.35
C SER A 138 -12.23 -0.27 1.45
N GLU A 139 -11.85 -1.42 0.90
CA GLU A 139 -12.61 -2.67 1.03
C GLU A 139 -12.56 -3.23 2.45
N LEU A 140 -11.41 -3.10 3.13
CA LEU A 140 -11.30 -3.43 4.55
C LEU A 140 -12.22 -2.53 5.40
N PHE A 141 -12.33 -1.25 5.07
CA PHE A 141 -13.25 -0.33 5.73
C PHE A 141 -14.70 -0.75 5.51
N GLU A 142 -15.10 -1.04 4.27
CA GLU A 142 -16.47 -1.47 3.97
C GLU A 142 -16.81 -2.79 4.69
N LYS A 143 -15.88 -3.76 4.71
CA LYS A 143 -16.03 -5.02 5.45
C LYS A 143 -16.29 -4.80 6.94
N ASN A 144 -15.70 -3.76 7.52
CA ASN A 144 -15.77 -3.45 8.95
C ASN A 144 -16.59 -2.19 9.26
N LYS A 145 -17.49 -1.74 8.37
CA LYS A 145 -18.19 -0.44 8.49
C LYS A 145 -18.93 -0.22 9.82
N ASN A 146 -19.39 -1.30 10.45
CA ASN A 146 -20.11 -1.25 11.72
C ASN A 146 -19.18 -1.19 12.95
N ASP A 147 -17.87 -1.35 12.78
CA ASP A 147 -16.87 -1.45 13.85
C ASP A 147 -15.57 -0.67 13.56
N LEU A 148 -15.62 0.29 12.62
CA LEU A 148 -14.46 1.08 12.23
C LEU A 148 -13.81 1.81 13.41
N GLN A 149 -14.61 2.16 14.43
CA GLN A 149 -14.11 2.91 15.57
C GLN A 149 -13.11 2.11 16.43
N ASN A 150 -13.23 0.79 16.44
CA ASN A 150 -12.30 -0.11 17.14
C ASN A 150 -11.13 -0.52 16.23
N LEU A 151 -11.35 -0.57 14.91
CA LEU A 151 -10.34 -0.87 13.92
C LEU A 151 -9.33 0.27 13.75
N VAL A 152 -9.78 1.52 13.67
CA VAL A 152 -9.00 2.68 13.23
C VAL A 152 -8.72 3.63 14.40
N ASN A 153 -7.45 3.84 14.70
CA ASN A 153 -6.99 4.56 15.88
C ASN A 153 -6.17 5.79 15.48
N TYR A 154 -6.61 6.97 15.93
CA TYR A 154 -5.81 8.19 15.82
C TYR A 154 -4.64 8.16 16.80
N LYS A 155 -3.41 8.34 16.31
CA LYS A 155 -2.20 8.34 17.14
C LYS A 155 -1.59 9.73 17.32
N GLY A 156 -2.25 10.78 16.82
CA GLY A 156 -1.81 12.16 16.94
C GLY A 156 -1.22 12.74 15.66
N GLU A 157 -0.77 13.98 15.76
CA GLU A 157 -0.05 14.67 14.70
C GLU A 157 1.46 14.47 14.89
N ILE A 158 2.19 14.33 13.79
CA ILE A 158 3.64 14.18 13.79
C ILE A 158 4.26 15.05 12.70
N ASN A 159 5.51 15.45 12.90
CA ASN A 159 6.34 15.98 11.83
C ASN A 159 7.17 14.84 11.24
N TYR A 160 6.91 14.48 9.98
CA TYR A 160 7.63 13.44 9.25
C TYR A 160 8.35 14.07 8.07
N ASN A 161 9.68 14.05 8.06
CA ASN A 161 10.51 14.66 7.02
C ASN A 161 10.14 16.12 6.69
N ASN A 162 9.92 16.94 7.73
CA ASN A 162 9.48 18.35 7.63
C ASN A 162 8.06 18.54 7.05
N ILE A 163 7.24 17.49 7.03
CA ILE A 163 5.83 17.54 6.64
C ILE A 163 4.97 17.29 7.87
N GLN A 164 3.99 18.19 8.10
CA GLN A 164 2.97 17.98 9.12
C GLN A 164 2.00 16.89 8.68
N CYS A 165 1.87 15.85 9.49
CA CYS A 165 1.13 14.64 9.16
C CYS A 165 0.21 14.19 10.31
N TYR A 166 -0.84 13.46 9.97
CA TYR A 166 -1.58 12.62 10.90
C TYR A 166 -0.93 11.24 10.98
N LYS A 167 -0.87 10.65 12.16
CA LYS A 167 -0.51 9.24 12.35
C LYS A 167 -1.76 8.45 12.69
N ILE A 168 -2.06 7.43 11.89
CA ILE A 168 -3.18 6.52 12.08
C ILE A 168 -2.65 5.10 12.21
N GLU A 169 -3.22 4.34 13.13
CA GLU A 169 -2.95 2.92 13.31
C GLU A 169 -4.24 2.13 13.13
N LEU A 170 -4.20 1.09 12.32
CA LEU A 170 -5.29 0.14 12.17
C LEU A 170 -4.88 -1.18 12.78
N ASN A 171 -5.74 -1.73 13.63
CA ASN A 171 -5.52 -3.02 14.28
C ASN A 171 -6.71 -3.92 13.95
N ASN A 172 -6.51 -4.94 13.11
CA ASN A 172 -7.56 -5.88 12.71
C ASN A 172 -7.58 -7.09 13.67
N PRO A 173 -8.48 -7.12 14.67
CA PRO A 173 -8.54 -8.24 15.63
C PRO A 173 -9.00 -9.54 14.97
N SER A 174 -9.68 -9.45 13.83
CA SER A 174 -10.22 -10.60 13.09
C SER A 174 -9.21 -11.23 12.13
N PHE A 175 -7.99 -10.68 12.03
CA PHE A 175 -6.94 -11.22 11.17
C PHE A 175 -6.51 -12.60 11.66
N GLN A 176 -6.55 -13.58 10.76
CA GLN A 176 -6.10 -14.94 11.03
C GLN A 176 -5.66 -15.63 9.75
N ILE A 177 -4.86 -16.68 9.90
CA ILE A 177 -4.56 -17.60 8.79
C ILE A 177 -5.65 -18.66 8.73
N ILE A 178 -6.29 -18.77 7.57
CA ILE A 178 -7.42 -19.67 7.33
C ILE A 178 -7.06 -20.73 6.29
N LYS A 179 -7.73 -21.88 6.39
CA LYS A 179 -7.81 -22.85 5.30
C LYS A 179 -8.94 -22.43 4.37
N TYR A 180 -8.59 -21.99 3.16
CA TYR A 180 -9.54 -21.56 2.15
C TYR A 180 -9.69 -22.61 1.06
N LYS A 181 -10.91 -23.12 0.86
CA LYS A 181 -11.23 -24.01 -0.27
C LYS A 181 -11.61 -23.17 -1.49
N VAL A 182 -10.82 -23.27 -2.54
CA VAL A 182 -10.97 -22.46 -3.75
C VAL A 182 -12.24 -22.86 -4.51
N GLN A 183 -13.06 -21.87 -4.88
CA GLN A 183 -14.39 -22.06 -5.49
C GLN A 183 -14.41 -21.95 -7.03
N GLY A 184 -13.25 -21.92 -7.67
CA GLY A 184 -13.13 -21.75 -9.13
C GLY A 184 -11.70 -21.97 -9.60
N ASN A 185 -11.46 -21.81 -10.90
CA ASN A 185 -10.12 -21.84 -11.45
C ASN A 185 -9.58 -20.42 -11.50
N TYR A 186 -8.38 -20.22 -10.94
CA TYR A 186 -7.72 -18.93 -10.87
C TYR A 186 -6.23 -19.11 -11.20
N THR A 187 -5.55 -17.99 -11.38
CA THR A 187 -4.11 -17.89 -11.13
C THR A 187 -3.87 -17.36 -9.72
N VAL A 188 -2.67 -17.50 -9.17
CA VAL A 188 -2.32 -16.93 -7.85
C VAL A 188 -2.70 -15.44 -7.76
N ASN A 189 -2.27 -14.61 -8.74
CA ASN A 189 -2.55 -13.17 -8.75
C ASN A 189 -4.04 -12.84 -8.87
N SER A 190 -4.82 -13.58 -9.69
CA SER A 190 -6.25 -13.30 -9.85
C SER A 190 -7.07 -13.73 -8.64
N LEU A 191 -6.67 -14.80 -7.95
CA LEU A 191 -7.30 -15.18 -6.68
C LEU A 191 -6.98 -14.16 -5.59
N ALA A 192 -5.72 -13.72 -5.48
CA ALA A 192 -5.31 -12.73 -4.49
C ALA A 192 -6.05 -11.40 -4.69
N SER A 193 -6.16 -10.93 -5.94
CA SER A 193 -6.91 -9.73 -6.30
C SER A 193 -8.41 -9.86 -6.00
N LYS A 194 -9.00 -11.05 -6.15
CA LYS A 194 -10.39 -11.33 -5.78
C LYS A 194 -10.61 -11.27 -4.27
N LEU A 195 -9.63 -11.72 -3.49
CA LEU A 195 -9.69 -11.80 -2.04
C LEU A 195 -9.14 -10.56 -1.32
N ASN A 196 -8.63 -9.58 -2.07
CA ASN A 196 -8.01 -8.36 -1.55
C ASN A 196 -6.87 -8.65 -0.56
N ILE A 197 -6.02 -9.62 -0.91
CA ILE A 197 -4.79 -9.99 -0.20
C ILE A 197 -3.59 -9.88 -1.15
N CYS A 198 -2.37 -9.83 -0.59
CA CYS A 198 -1.14 -9.92 -1.37
C CYS A 198 -0.98 -11.33 -1.98
N ASP A 199 -0.63 -11.43 -3.26
CA ASP A 199 -0.39 -12.72 -3.93
C ASP A 199 0.86 -13.44 -3.40
N TYR A 200 1.86 -12.69 -2.92
CA TYR A 200 3.00 -13.25 -2.21
C TYR A 200 2.59 -14.01 -0.94
N HIS A 201 1.53 -13.60 -0.22
CA HIS A 201 1.04 -14.38 0.93
C HIS A 201 0.61 -15.80 0.55
N ILE A 202 0.04 -15.97 -0.66
CA ILE A 202 -0.33 -17.29 -1.17
C ILE A 202 0.92 -18.11 -1.45
N ILE A 203 1.89 -17.55 -2.19
CA ILE A 203 3.14 -18.26 -2.55
C ILE A 203 3.93 -18.66 -1.30
N GLU A 204 4.09 -17.73 -0.34
CA GLU A 204 4.87 -17.96 0.89
C GLU A 204 4.31 -19.10 1.73
N ARG A 205 2.98 -19.28 1.75
CA ARG A 205 2.29 -20.25 2.61
C ARG A 205 1.93 -21.56 1.91
N ASN A 206 2.06 -21.62 0.58
CA ASN A 206 1.65 -22.75 -0.23
C ASN A 206 2.78 -23.11 -1.21
N PRO A 207 3.78 -23.91 -0.77
CA PRO A 207 5.04 -24.10 -1.49
C PRO A 207 4.89 -24.80 -2.85
N ALA A 208 3.72 -25.35 -3.17
CA ALA A 208 3.38 -25.89 -4.48
C ALA A 208 3.35 -24.82 -5.59
N PHE A 209 3.16 -23.54 -5.23
CA PHE A 209 3.15 -22.41 -6.16
C PHE A 209 4.49 -21.66 -6.08
N LYS A 210 5.05 -21.30 -7.24
CA LYS A 210 6.35 -20.62 -7.39
C LYS A 210 6.25 -19.33 -8.19
N GLU A 211 5.21 -19.19 -9.00
CA GLU A 211 4.94 -18.04 -9.87
C GLU A 211 3.60 -17.40 -9.57
N TYR A 212 3.50 -16.08 -9.75
CA TYR A 212 2.26 -15.32 -9.58
C TYR A 212 1.16 -15.70 -10.57
N THR A 213 1.55 -16.35 -11.67
CA THR A 213 0.65 -16.84 -12.73
C THR A 213 0.34 -18.32 -12.63
N ASP A 214 0.83 -19.02 -11.60
CA ASP A 214 0.54 -20.45 -11.43
C ASP A 214 -0.97 -20.68 -11.28
N LYS A 215 -1.44 -21.76 -11.89
CA LYS A 215 -2.87 -22.11 -11.92
C LYS A 215 -3.27 -22.78 -10.61
N ILE A 216 -4.38 -22.31 -10.05
CA ILE A 216 -5.04 -22.86 -8.89
C ILE A 216 -6.38 -23.44 -9.37
N THR A 217 -6.55 -24.74 -9.20
CA THR A 217 -7.78 -25.42 -9.61
C THR A 217 -8.83 -25.36 -8.50
N ILE A 218 -10.10 -25.40 -8.90
CA ILE A 218 -11.24 -25.51 -7.98
C ILE A 218 -11.05 -26.67 -7.00
N GLY A 219 -11.43 -26.46 -5.74
CA GLY A 219 -11.31 -27.44 -4.67
C GLY A 219 -9.95 -27.49 -3.99
N THR A 220 -8.91 -26.85 -4.54
CA THR A 220 -7.62 -26.69 -3.87
C THR A 220 -7.82 -26.04 -2.49
N ILE A 221 -7.14 -26.57 -1.48
CA ILE A 221 -7.14 -26.00 -0.12
C ILE A 221 -5.85 -25.21 0.05
N LEU A 222 -5.96 -23.91 0.33
CA LEU A 222 -4.84 -23.00 0.55
C LEU A 222 -4.80 -22.54 2.00
N ASN A 223 -3.60 -22.31 2.53
CA ASN A 223 -3.42 -21.51 3.74
C ASN A 223 -3.18 -20.05 3.33
N ILE A 224 -4.09 -19.15 3.69
CA ILE A 224 -4.02 -17.73 3.32
C ILE A 224 -4.44 -16.84 4.50
N PRO A 225 -4.02 -15.57 4.55
CA PRO A 225 -4.57 -14.63 5.51
C PRO A 225 -6.03 -14.29 5.16
N SER A 226 -6.84 -13.98 6.18
CA SER A 226 -8.24 -13.58 6.01
C SER A 226 -8.42 -12.17 5.45
N ASP A 227 -7.39 -11.33 5.57
CA ASP A 227 -7.32 -9.94 5.14
C ASP A 227 -5.87 -9.58 4.79
N TYR A 228 -5.64 -8.46 4.11
CA TYR A 228 -4.30 -8.04 3.70
C TYR A 228 -3.33 -7.82 4.87
N SER A 229 -3.82 -7.33 6.01
CA SER A 229 -2.96 -7.00 7.16
C SER A 229 -3.64 -7.25 8.49
N LYS A 230 -2.81 -7.62 9.47
CA LYS A 230 -3.16 -7.68 10.89
C LYS A 230 -3.13 -6.28 11.51
N LYS A 231 -2.12 -5.51 11.13
CA LYS A 231 -1.90 -4.16 11.61
C LYS A 231 -1.33 -3.30 10.48
N LEU A 232 -1.72 -2.04 10.46
CA LEU A 232 -1.24 -1.05 9.50
C LEU A 232 -0.93 0.26 10.23
N ILE A 233 0.23 0.84 9.97
CA ILE A 233 0.57 2.22 10.37
C ILE A 233 0.55 3.09 9.13
N LEU A 234 -0.16 4.22 9.20
CA LEU A 234 -0.20 5.23 8.17
C LEU A 234 0.29 6.56 8.72
N VAL A 235 1.12 7.24 7.94
CA VAL A 235 1.43 8.66 8.12
C VAL A 235 0.87 9.40 6.91
N ILE A 236 -0.07 10.29 7.16
CA ILE A 236 -0.88 10.95 6.14
C ILE A 236 -0.60 12.44 6.17
N ASN A 237 -0.19 13.01 5.04
CA ASN A 237 0.08 14.45 4.91
C ASN A 237 -1.19 15.27 5.19
N LYS A 238 -1.13 16.27 6.09
CA LYS A 238 -2.31 17.07 6.48
C LYS A 238 -2.89 17.94 5.35
N ILE A 239 -2.09 18.26 4.34
CA ILE A 239 -2.48 19.12 3.21
C ILE A 239 -3.11 18.26 2.11
N THR A 240 -2.40 17.23 1.64
CA THR A 240 -2.85 16.42 0.50
C THR A 240 -3.76 15.26 0.91
N TYR A 241 -3.73 14.87 2.18
CA TYR A 241 -4.32 13.62 2.70
C TYR A 241 -3.78 12.35 2.03
N LEU A 242 -2.60 12.41 1.40
CA LEU A 242 -1.97 11.22 0.82
C LEU A 242 -1.02 10.57 1.83
N PRO A 243 -0.86 9.24 1.80
CA PRO A 243 0.11 8.57 2.65
C PRO A 243 1.53 8.95 2.19
N VAL A 244 2.37 9.33 3.15
CA VAL A 244 3.81 9.58 2.95
C VAL A 244 4.67 8.45 3.52
N TYR A 245 4.09 7.66 4.43
CA TYR A 245 4.73 6.49 5.02
C TYR A 245 3.69 5.45 5.40
N MET A 246 4.02 4.18 5.22
CA MET A 246 3.18 3.04 5.57
C MET A 246 4.01 1.90 6.15
N GLU A 247 3.48 1.21 7.16
CA GLU A 247 3.97 -0.11 7.60
C GLU A 247 2.81 -1.09 7.64
N ILE A 248 2.96 -2.21 6.97
CA ILE A 248 2.00 -3.29 6.91
C ILE A 248 2.57 -4.47 7.70
N TYR A 249 1.76 -5.01 8.61
CA TYR A 249 2.11 -6.14 9.44
C TYR A 249 1.17 -7.33 9.19
N ASP A 250 1.74 -8.53 9.12
CA ASP A 250 1.01 -9.80 9.10
C ASP A 250 1.22 -10.59 10.41
N ASP A 251 0.91 -11.89 10.42
CA ASP A 251 1.13 -12.77 11.57
C ASP A 251 2.60 -12.92 11.96
N LYS A 252 3.54 -12.64 11.07
CA LYS A 252 4.99 -12.80 11.30
C LYS A 252 5.69 -11.49 11.66
N GLY A 253 4.95 -10.39 11.78
CA GLY A 253 5.50 -9.07 12.08
C GLY A 253 5.47 -8.14 10.88
N LEU A 254 6.49 -7.28 10.73
CA LEU A 254 6.56 -6.34 9.61
C LEU A 254 6.64 -7.12 8.29
N PHE A 255 5.70 -6.83 7.38
CA PHE A 255 5.60 -7.46 6.08
C PHE A 255 6.09 -6.52 4.98
N GLU A 256 5.60 -5.29 4.99
CA GLU A 256 5.98 -4.26 4.01
C GLU A 256 6.10 -2.90 4.70
N GLN A 257 6.99 -2.07 4.20
CA GLN A 257 7.12 -0.68 4.59
C GLN A 257 7.42 0.16 3.35
N TYR A 258 6.73 1.29 3.22
CA TYR A 258 6.84 2.18 2.08
C TYR A 258 7.01 3.62 2.53
N GLN A 259 7.91 4.35 1.89
CA GLN A 259 8.09 5.79 2.07
C GLN A 259 7.94 6.48 0.71
N PHE A 260 6.99 7.40 0.60
CA PHE A 260 6.74 8.16 -0.62
C PHE A 260 7.37 9.55 -0.51
N ASN A 261 8.34 9.81 -1.38
CA ASN A 261 9.11 11.03 -1.40
C ASN A 261 8.89 11.78 -2.73
N GLU A 262 9.06 13.10 -2.72
CA GLU A 262 8.99 13.95 -3.92
C GLU A 262 7.71 13.74 -4.75
N VAL A 263 6.58 13.49 -4.10
CA VAL A 263 5.30 13.19 -4.74
C VAL A 263 4.76 14.42 -5.47
N LYS A 264 4.51 14.28 -6.77
CA LYS A 264 3.79 15.27 -7.60
C LYS A 264 2.59 14.58 -8.23
N ILE A 265 1.39 14.99 -7.84
CA ILE A 265 0.13 14.46 -8.37
C ILE A 265 -0.38 15.32 -9.52
N ASN A 266 -1.13 14.71 -10.44
CA ASN A 266 -1.79 15.37 -11.56
C ASN A 266 -0.82 16.24 -12.39
N HIS A 267 0.44 15.78 -12.51
CA HIS A 267 1.43 16.37 -13.40
C HIS A 267 1.03 16.15 -14.86
N VAL A 268 1.20 17.18 -15.69
CA VAL A 268 0.92 17.09 -17.13
C VAL A 268 2.13 16.46 -17.82
N PHE A 269 1.99 15.20 -18.24
CA PHE A 269 3.01 14.51 -19.02
C PHE A 269 2.91 14.85 -20.50
N SER A 270 4.07 14.85 -21.16
CA SER A 270 4.20 14.84 -22.62
C SER A 270 4.31 13.40 -23.14
N GLU A 271 4.13 13.20 -24.46
CA GLU A 271 4.41 11.89 -25.07
C GLU A 271 5.88 11.44 -24.85
N ASN A 272 6.81 12.40 -24.77
CA ASN A 272 8.21 12.10 -24.53
C ASN A 272 8.46 11.50 -23.13
N ASP A 273 7.61 11.77 -22.13
CA ASP A 273 7.75 11.19 -20.79
C ASP A 273 7.61 9.67 -20.76
N PHE A 274 6.94 9.09 -21.76
CA PHE A 274 6.72 7.64 -21.90
C PHE A 274 7.24 7.09 -23.24
N SER A 275 8.21 7.79 -23.83
CA SER A 275 8.92 7.35 -25.03
C SER A 275 10.22 6.65 -24.68
N GLU A 276 10.53 5.56 -25.37
CA GLU A 276 11.86 4.93 -25.31
C GLU A 276 12.96 5.83 -25.89
N THR A 277 12.61 6.78 -26.77
CA THR A 277 13.58 7.71 -27.37
C THR A 277 13.87 8.94 -26.51
N ASN A 278 13.30 8.99 -25.30
CA ASN A 278 13.60 10.06 -24.37
C ASN A 278 15.07 10.01 -23.96
N LYS A 279 15.81 11.08 -24.25
CA LYS A 279 17.25 11.19 -24.02
C LYS A 279 17.66 11.11 -22.54
N GLU A 280 16.71 11.25 -21.62
CA GLU A 280 16.93 11.07 -20.17
C GLU A 280 16.93 9.58 -19.74
N TYR A 281 16.46 8.68 -20.61
CA TYR A 281 16.35 7.25 -20.36
C TYR A 281 17.46 6.49 -21.10
N GLY A 282 17.79 5.29 -20.63
CA GLY A 282 18.83 4.44 -21.19
C GLY A 282 18.34 3.37 -22.16
N PHE A 283 17.10 3.44 -22.64
CA PHE A 283 16.57 2.48 -23.63
C PHE A 283 17.26 2.60 -24.98
#